data_AF-A0A3D1ZH18-F1
#
_entry.id   AF-A0A3D1ZH18-F1
#
_cell.length_a   1.000
_cell.length_b   1.000
_cell.length_c   1.000
_cell.angle_alpha   90.00
_cell.angle_beta   90.00
_cell.angle_gamma   90.00
#
_symmetry.space_group_name_H-M   'P 1'
#
loop_
_entity.id
_entity.type
_entity.pdbx_description
1 polymer ?
#
loop_
_entity_poly.entity_id
_entity_poly.type
_entity_poly.pdbx_seq_one_letter_code
_entity_poly.pdbx_strand_id
1 'polypeptide(L)'
;YATIKGFGEYGPQSDYKGFEFVAQAVGGAMATTGHPDRPPVSIAPGVGDSGSGLHAAIGILAALHKRERTDKGQKVEVSMQ
;
A
#
# COMPACT_ATOMS: atom_id res chain seq x y z
N TYR A 1 -11.05 -9.33 8.46
CA TYR A 1 -11.15 -7.88 8.31
C TYR A 1 -9.91 -7.41 7.58
N ALA A 2 -10.06 -6.59 6.55
CA ALA A 2 -8.95 -6.04 5.79
C ALA A 2 -9.06 -4.51 5.76
N THR A 3 -7.94 -3.82 5.85
CA THR A 3 -7.87 -2.35 5.83
C THR A 3 -6.70 -1.89 4.96
N ILE A 4 -6.91 -0.79 4.24
CA ILE A 4 -5.89 -0.09 3.48
C ILE A 4 -5.79 1.32 4.07
N LYS A 5 -4.58 1.76 4.42
CA LYS A 5 -4.29 3.09 4.93
C LYS A 5 -3.12 3.70 4.19
N GLY A 6 -3.01 5.03 4.17
CA GLY A 6 -1.82 5.71 3.63
C GLY A 6 -0.52 5.22 4.25
N PHE A 7 -0.46 5.24 5.59
CA PHE A 7 0.75 5.00 6.38
C PHE A 7 0.59 3.89 7.43
N GLY A 8 -0.39 2.99 7.25
CA GLY A 8 -0.70 1.95 8.23
C GLY A 8 -1.45 2.46 9.46
N GLU A 9 -1.76 1.56 10.39
CA GLU A 9 -2.50 1.89 11.62
C GLU A 9 -1.63 2.34 12.79
N TYR A 10 -0.32 2.15 12.69
CA TYR A 10 0.64 2.44 13.74
C TYR A 10 1.84 3.21 13.20
N GLY A 11 2.61 3.81 14.11
CA GLY A 11 3.79 4.59 13.76
C GLY A 11 3.51 6.10 13.66
N PRO A 12 4.55 6.92 13.46
CA PRO A 12 4.47 8.37 13.60
C PRO A 12 3.59 9.07 12.55
N GLN A 13 3.27 8.39 11.44
CA GLN A 13 2.51 8.94 10.32
C GLN A 13 1.11 8.33 10.19
N SER A 14 0.66 7.48 11.12
CA SER A 14 -0.60 6.71 11.03
C SER A 14 -1.86 7.56 10.88
N ASP A 15 -1.80 8.82 11.29
CA ASP A 15 -2.89 9.79 11.25
C ASP A 15 -2.88 10.66 9.99
N TYR A 16 -1.84 10.52 9.14
CA TYR A 16 -1.73 11.28 7.90
C TYR A 16 -2.68 10.70 6.85
N LYS A 17 -3.26 11.59 6.03
CA LYS A 17 -4.08 11.18 4.89
C LYS A 17 -3.18 10.68 3.77
N GLY A 18 -3.46 9.48 3.26
CA GLY A 18 -2.83 8.92 2.07
C GLY A 18 -3.72 9.13 0.85
N PHE A 19 -3.11 9.55 -0.26
CA PHE A 19 -3.69 9.61 -1.59
C PHE A 19 -2.63 9.14 -2.59
N GLU A 20 -3.05 8.74 -3.79
CA GLU A 20 -2.19 8.21 -4.85
C GLU A 20 -0.80 8.87 -4.93
N PHE A 21 -0.73 10.18 -5.16
CA PHE A 21 0.56 10.88 -5.33
C PHE A 21 1.39 10.97 -4.05
N VAL A 22 0.74 11.01 -2.88
CA VAL A 22 1.43 10.98 -1.59
C VAL A 22 2.12 9.63 -1.44
N ALA A 23 1.39 8.54 -1.71
CA ALA A 23 1.91 7.18 -1.64
C ALA A 23 3.10 6.97 -2.58
N GLN A 24 3.00 7.42 -3.84
CA GLN A 24 4.12 7.34 -4.77
C GLN A 24 5.36 8.13 -4.31
N ALA A 25 5.14 9.30 -3.71
CA ALA A 25 6.24 10.14 -3.21
C ALA A 25 6.93 9.48 -2.02
N VAL A 26 6.15 9.02 -1.02
CA VAL A 26 6.70 8.47 0.22
C VAL A 26 7.23 7.04 0.08
N GLY A 27 6.73 6.29 -0.92
CA GLY A 27 7.20 4.94 -1.27
C GLY A 27 8.42 4.93 -2.20
N GLY A 28 8.92 6.10 -2.60
CA GLY A 28 10.12 6.25 -3.43
C GLY A 28 9.91 6.00 -4.93
N ALA A 29 8.69 5.69 -5.36
CA ALA A 29 8.34 5.48 -6.76
C ALA A 29 8.61 6.73 -7.61
N MET A 30 8.23 7.92 -7.11
CA MET A 30 8.54 9.18 -7.79
C MET A 30 10.04 9.46 -7.83
N ALA A 31 10.76 9.17 -6.75
CA ALA A 31 12.20 9.43 -6.65
C ALA A 31 13.03 8.62 -7.66
N THR A 32 12.51 7.47 -8.10
CA THR A 32 13.17 6.57 -9.06
C THR A 32 12.60 6.70 -10.48
N THR A 33 11.60 7.56 -10.70
CA THR A 33 10.94 7.74 -11.99
C THR A 33 11.23 9.12 -12.59
N GLY A 34 11.74 9.15 -13.82
CA GLY A 34 12.03 10.38 -14.54
C GLY A 34 13.46 10.42 -15.07
N HIS A 35 14.04 11.62 -15.10
CA HIS A 35 15.43 11.84 -15.53
C HIS A 35 16.24 12.41 -14.35
N PRO A 36 17.52 12.06 -14.18
CA PRO A 36 18.34 12.49 -13.04
C PRO A 36 18.40 14.01 -12.82
N ASP A 37 18.41 14.78 -13.92
CA ASP A 37 18.55 16.24 -13.89
C ASP A 37 17.18 16.97 -13.89
N ARG A 38 16.09 16.26 -13.59
CA ARG A 38 14.73 16.82 -13.56
C ARG A 38 14.02 16.47 -12.25
N PRO A 39 12.99 17.24 -11.87
CA PRO A 39 12.17 16.89 -10.71
C PRO A 39 11.56 15.48 -10.82
N PRO A 40 11.30 14.81 -9.68
CA PRO A 40 10.59 13.53 -9.62
C PRO A 40 9.26 13.55 -10.36
N VAL A 41 8.91 12.44 -11.03
CA VAL A 41 7.69 12.33 -11.84
C VAL A 41 6.80 11.23 -11.29
N SER A 42 5.49 11.48 -11.24
CA SER A 42 4.49 10.47 -10.88
C SER A 42 4.30 9.43 -11.98
N ILE A 43 4.04 8.19 -11.59
CA ILE A 43 3.75 7.08 -12.50
C ILE A 43 2.24 7.09 -12.82
N ALA A 44 1.89 7.03 -14.11
CA ALA A 44 0.51 7.15 -14.57
C ALA A 44 -0.49 6.06 -14.12
N PRO A 45 -0.14 4.77 -13.94
CA PRO A 45 -1.13 3.70 -13.73
C PRO A 45 -1.71 3.64 -12.30
N GLY A 46 -1.58 4.69 -11.48
CA GLY A 46 -2.18 4.72 -10.14
C GLY A 46 -1.63 3.62 -9.23
N VAL A 47 -0.30 3.52 -9.13
CA VAL A 47 0.38 2.42 -8.44
C VAL A 47 0.16 2.44 -6.92
N GLY A 48 -0.15 3.57 -6.31
CA GLY A 48 -0.47 3.65 -4.89
C GLY A 48 -1.83 3.00 -4.58
N ASP A 49 -2.88 3.41 -5.28
CA ASP A 49 -4.25 2.95 -5.12
C ASP A 49 -4.40 1.50 -5.63
N SER A 50 -4.04 1.25 -6.89
CA SER A 50 -4.19 -0.08 -7.50
C SER A 50 -3.19 -1.08 -6.92
N GLY A 51 -1.96 -0.64 -6.64
CA GLY A 51 -0.94 -1.50 -6.05
C GLY A 51 -1.30 -1.93 -4.63
N SER A 52 -1.76 -1.01 -3.78
CA SER A 52 -2.22 -1.37 -2.43
C SER A 52 -3.47 -2.26 -2.47
N GLY A 53 -4.40 -2.03 -3.40
CA GLY A 53 -5.54 -2.90 -3.65
C GLY A 53 -5.15 -4.33 -4.01
N LEU A 54 -4.16 -4.50 -4.90
CA LEU A 54 -3.65 -5.83 -5.26
C LEU A 54 -2.96 -6.53 -4.07
N HIS A 55 -2.16 -5.80 -3.29
CA HIS A 55 -1.53 -6.35 -2.08
C HIS A 55 -2.58 -6.76 -1.03
N ALA A 56 -3.66 -5.98 -0.88
CA ALA A 56 -4.75 -6.33 0.02
C ALA A 56 -5.47 -7.61 -0.44
N ALA A 57 -5.73 -7.74 -1.74
CA ALA A 57 -6.32 -8.95 -2.31
C ALA A 57 -5.43 -10.18 -2.03
N ILE A 58 -4.12 -10.08 -2.27
CA ILE A 58 -3.15 -11.13 -1.98
C ILE A 58 -3.17 -11.50 -0.47
N GLY A 59 -3.14 -10.49 0.41
CA GLY A 59 -3.18 -10.71 1.86
C GLY A 59 -4.48 -11.38 2.34
N ILE A 60 -5.63 -11.02 1.76
CA ILE A 60 -6.93 -11.65 2.03
C ILE A 60 -6.92 -13.11 1.59
N LEU A 61 -6.43 -13.41 0.39
CA LEU A 61 -6.33 -14.79 -0.12
C LEU A 61 -5.40 -15.63 0.78
N ALA A 62 -4.27 -15.08 1.20
CA ALA A 62 -3.36 -15.74 2.14
C ALA A 62 -4.03 -16.00 3.51
N ALA A 63 -4.82 -15.05 4.01
CA ALA A 63 -5.58 -15.23 5.24
C ALA A 63 -6.66 -16.32 5.13
N LEU A 64 -7.36 -16.39 4.01
CA LEU A 64 -8.32 -17.47 3.74
C LEU A 64 -7.64 -18.83 3.68
N HIS A 65 -6.50 -18.93 2.99
CA HIS A 65 -5.73 -20.17 2.90
C HIS A 65 -5.19 -20.64 4.26
N LYS A 66 -4.76 -19.72 5.13
CA LYS A 66 -4.38 -20.05 6.51
C LYS A 66 -5.58 -20.52 7.33
N ARG A 67 -6.75 -19.90 7.12
CA ARG A 67 -7.98 -20.27 7.83
C ARG A 67 -8.37 -21.72 7.57
N GLU A 68 -8.16 -22.25 6.35
CA GLU A 68 -8.45 -23.66 6.02
C GLU A 68 -7.75 -24.67 6.95
N ARG A 69 -6.60 -24.31 7.53
CA ARG A 69 -5.83 -25.19 8.43
C ARG A 69 -6.00 -24.87 9.92
N THR A 70 -6.40 -23.64 10.23
CA THR A 70 -6.38 -23.12 11.61
C THR A 70 -7.75 -22.80 12.15
N ASP A 71 -8.76 -22.76 11.27
CA ASP A 71 -10.13 -22.28 11.51
C ASP A 71 -10.20 -20.86 12.11
N LYS A 72 -9.10 -20.10 12.00
CA LYS A 72 -8.97 -18.75 12.56
C LYS A 72 -8.81 -17.74 11.44
N GLY A 73 -9.68 -16.73 11.45
CA GLY A 73 -9.46 -15.52 10.67
C GLY A 73 -8.27 -14.70 11.19
N GLN A 74 -7.84 -13.72 10.40
CA GLN A 74 -6.87 -12.73 10.83
C GLN A 74 -7.19 -11.35 10.23
N LYS A 75 -6.62 -10.32 10.83
CA LYS A 75 -6.60 -8.97 10.27
C LYS A 75 -5.53 -8.89 9.19
N VAL A 76 -5.86 -8.26 8.07
CA VAL A 76 -4.92 -7.91 6.99
C VAL A 76 -4.85 -6.40 6.93
N GLU A 77 -3.64 -5.85 6.95
CA GLU A 77 -3.38 -4.42 6.85
C GLU A 77 -2.37 -4.18 5.74
N VAL A 78 -2.63 -3.15 4.94
CA VAL A 78 -1.73 -2.70 3.87
C VAL A 78 -1.57 -1.18 3.97
N SER A 79 -0.32 -0.71 3.97
CA SER A 79 0.02 0.70 3.76
C SER A 79 0.16 1.01 2.27
N MET A 80 -0.20 2.22 1.85
CA MET A 80 0.03 2.67 0.48
C MET A 80 1.49 3.08 0.22
N GLN A 81 2.23 3.50 1.25
CA GLN A 81 3.66 3.82 1.19
C GLN A 81 4.52 2.62 0.78
#